data_AF-X1FSS9-F1
#
_entry.id   AF-X1FSS9-F1
#
_cell.length_a   1.000
_cell.length_b   1.000
_cell.length_c   1.000
_cell.angle_alpha   90.00
_cell.angle_beta   90.00
_cell.angle_gamma   90.00
#
_symmetry.space_group_name_H-M   'P 1'
#
loop_
_entity.id
_entity.type
_entity.pdbx_description
1 polymer ?
#
loop_
_entity_poly.entity_id
_entity_poly.type
_entity_poly.pdbx_seq_one_letter_code
_entity_poly.pdbx_strand_id
1 'polypeptide(L)'
;MFSRIIRGTVMVSLIIFFIIITLYFINNKENNQTQYYLEIVNRENDSILVKIEVAVGDKFYLEYINSKDLNPVFDTFEIKEDGIFCLLTEEYPW
;
A
#
# COMPACT_ATOMS: atom_id res chain seq x y z
N MET A 1 45.33 4.63 -36.62
CA MET A 1 44.56 3.40 -36.31
C MET A 1 44.08 3.35 -34.87
N PHE A 2 44.92 3.66 -33.87
CA PHE A 2 44.57 3.61 -32.44
C PHE A 2 43.35 4.47 -32.04
N SER A 3 43.15 5.67 -32.59
CA SER A 3 42.00 6.53 -32.21
C SER A 3 40.63 5.97 -32.60
N ARG A 4 40.52 5.18 -33.67
CA ARG A 4 39.27 4.49 -34.07
C ARG A 4 38.95 3.34 -33.12
N ILE A 5 39.98 2.60 -32.69
CA ILE A 5 39.84 1.48 -31.75
C ILE A 5 39.42 2.02 -30.38
N ILE A 6 40.06 3.09 -29.90
CA ILE A 6 39.72 3.75 -28.62
C ILE A 6 38.29 4.32 -28.64
N ARG A 7 37.86 4.93 -29.76
CA ARG A 7 36.46 5.39 -29.89
C ARG A 7 35.45 4.25 -29.86
N GLY A 8 35.76 3.12 -30.48
CA GLY A 8 34.90 1.93 -30.48
C GLY A 8 34.78 1.31 -29.08
N THR A 9 35.89 1.16 -28.36
CA THR A 9 35.88 0.60 -27.00
C THR A 9 35.15 1.52 -26.01
N VAL A 10 35.29 2.84 -26.13
CA VAL A 10 34.54 3.80 -25.31
C VAL A 10 33.04 3.71 -25.58
N MET A 11 32.61 3.59 -26.84
CA MET A 11 31.19 3.43 -27.18
C MET A 11 30.60 2.13 -26.62
N VAL A 12 31.33 1.01 -26.73
CA VAL A 12 30.87 -0.28 -26.18
C VAL A 12 30.78 -0.21 -24.66
N SER A 13 31.75 0.41 -23.99
CA SER A 13 31.72 0.59 -22.53
C SER A 13 30.54 1.44 -22.07
N LEU A 14 30.19 2.50 -22.81
CA LEU A 14 29.01 3.32 -22.54
C LEU A 14 27.71 2.52 -22.68
N ILE A 15 27.58 1.70 -23.72
CA ILE A 15 26.39 0.85 -23.93
C ILE A 15 26.22 -0.12 -22.76
N ILE A 16 27.31 -0.78 -22.34
CA ILE A 16 27.29 -1.71 -21.20
C ILE A 16 26.90 -0.97 -19.92
N PHE A 17 27.44 0.23 -19.70
CA PHE A 17 27.11 1.07 -18.55
C PHE A 17 25.62 1.45 -18.52
N PHE A 18 25.04 1.85 -19.66
CA PHE A 18 23.61 2.14 -19.77
C PHE A 18 22.74 0.90 -19.52
N ILE A 19 23.14 -0.28 -20.01
CA ILE A 19 22.43 -1.54 -19.75
C ILE A 19 22.43 -1.84 -18.25
N ILE A 20 23.57 -1.71 -17.57
CA ILE A 20 23.69 -1.95 -16.13
C ILE A 20 22.80 -0.97 -15.34
N ILE A 21 22.81 0.31 -15.69
CA ILE A 21 21.93 1.31 -15.06
C ILE A 21 20.46 0.95 -15.25
N THR A 22 20.07 0.59 -16.47
CA THR A 22 18.66 0.27 -16.77
C THR A 22 18.21 -0.96 -15.98
N LEU A 23 19.05 -2.00 -15.89
CA LEU A 23 18.78 -3.18 -15.08
C LEU A 23 18.70 -2.85 -13.58
N TYR A 24 19.55 -1.94 -13.09
CA TYR A 24 19.49 -1.46 -11.71
C TYR A 24 18.15 -0.77 -11.40
N PHE A 25 17.67 0.11 -12.29
CA PHE A 25 16.37 0.79 -12.10
C PHE A 25 15.16 -0.16 -12.20
N ILE A 26 15.23 -1.19 -13.05
CA ILE A 26 14.15 -2.20 -13.14
C ILE A 26 14.07 -3.03 -11.86
N ASN A 27 15.21 -3.44 -11.30
CA ASN A 27 15.26 -4.22 -10.07
C ASN A 27 15.00 -3.37 -8.81
N ASN A 28 15.28 -2.07 -8.87
CA ASN A 28 14.98 -1.14 -7.78
C ASN A 28 13.56 -0.57 -7.84
N LYS A 29 12.69 -1.15 -8.68
CA LYS A 29 11.25 -1.00 -8.52
C LYS A 29 10.88 -1.80 -7.28
N GLU A 30 11.14 -1.20 -6.11
CA GLU A 30 10.60 -1.67 -4.84
C GLU A 30 9.15 -2.08 -5.09
N ASN A 31 8.82 -3.32 -4.74
CA ASN A 31 7.44 -3.74 -4.53
C ASN A 31 6.96 -3.00 -3.27
N ASN A 32 6.83 -1.67 -3.35
CA ASN A 32 6.11 -0.85 -2.42
C ASN A 32 4.62 -1.11 -2.69
N GLN A 33 4.19 -2.36 -2.46
CA GLN A 33 2.78 -2.59 -2.17
C GLN A 33 2.53 -1.78 -0.90
N THR A 34 1.91 -0.62 -1.05
CA THR A 34 1.59 0.25 0.08
C THR A 34 0.81 -0.59 1.09
N GLN A 35 1.45 -0.83 2.23
CA GLN A 35 0.94 -1.69 3.30
C GLN A 35 0.12 -0.80 4.22
N TYR A 36 -1.17 -1.09 4.34
CA TYR A 36 -2.08 -0.35 5.21
C TYR A 36 -2.27 -1.10 6.52
N TYR A 37 -2.67 -0.37 7.56
CA TYR A 37 -2.98 -0.95 8.86
C TYR A 37 -4.33 -0.43 9.36
N LEU A 38 -5.16 -1.34 9.87
CA LEU A 38 -6.29 -1.01 10.73
C LEU A 38 -5.78 -0.88 12.16
N GLU A 39 -5.99 0.28 12.76
CA GLU A 39 -5.56 0.57 14.13
C GLU A 39 -6.75 0.95 15.02
N ILE A 40 -6.84 0.34 16.20
CA ILE A 40 -7.70 0.82 17.28
C ILE A 40 -6.81 1.68 18.17
N VAL A 41 -7.09 2.98 18.21
CA VAL A 41 -6.32 3.95 18.99
C VAL A 41 -7.11 4.46 20.19
N ASN A 42 -6.45 4.51 21.34
CA ASN A 42 -6.97 5.23 22.50
C ASN A 42 -6.77 6.73 22.27
N ARG A 43 -7.87 7.49 22.17
CA ARG A 43 -7.82 8.94 21.90
C ARG A 43 -7.25 9.78 23.04
N GLU A 44 -7.18 9.27 24.28
CA GLU A 44 -6.67 10.06 25.40
C GLU A 44 -5.14 10.21 25.37
N ASN A 45 -4.44 9.22 24.81
CA ASN A 45 -2.98 9.15 24.85
C ASN A 45 -2.35 8.70 23.52
N ASP A 46 -3.16 8.62 22.45
CA ASP A 46 -2.79 8.16 21.12
C ASP A 46 -2.10 6.78 21.08
N SER A 47 -2.28 5.95 22.11
CA SER A 47 -1.71 4.61 22.13
C SER A 47 -2.50 3.68 21.20
N ILE A 48 -1.75 2.90 20.40
CA ILE A 48 -2.33 1.87 19.54
C ILE A 48 -2.63 0.64 20.41
N LEU A 49 -3.91 0.33 20.54
CA LEU A 49 -4.41 -0.83 21.28
C LEU A 49 -4.39 -2.10 20.43
N VAL A 50 -4.71 -1.96 19.14
CA VAL A 50 -4.73 -3.05 18.16
C VAL A 50 -4.18 -2.52 16.84
N LYS A 51 -3.38 -3.34 16.15
CA LYS A 51 -2.83 -3.06 14.82
C LYS A 51 -2.90 -4.32 13.97
N ILE A 52 -3.62 -4.23 12.85
CA ILE A 52 -3.82 -5.35 11.92
C ILE A 52 -3.40 -4.87 10.53
N GLU A 53 -2.55 -5.64 9.87
CA GLU A 53 -2.18 -5.38 8.48
C GLU A 53 -3.34 -5.69 7.52
N VAL A 54 -3.56 -4.80 6.57
CA VAL A 54 -4.62 -4.93 5.55
C VAL A 54 -4.13 -4.51 4.18
N ALA A 55 -4.72 -5.10 3.14
CA ALA A 55 -4.48 -4.82 1.74
C ALA A 55 -5.70 -4.17 1.08
N VAL A 56 -5.47 -3.50 -0.06
CA VAL A 56 -6.56 -2.98 -0.89
C VAL A 56 -7.45 -4.13 -1.35
N GLY A 57 -8.76 -3.98 -1.20
CA GLY A 57 -9.78 -4.99 -1.47
C GLY A 57 -10.15 -5.85 -0.26
N ASP A 58 -9.42 -5.77 0.85
CA ASP A 58 -9.80 -6.45 2.09
C ASP A 58 -11.12 -5.89 2.61
N LYS A 59 -11.91 -6.78 3.23
CA LYS A 59 -13.18 -6.43 3.86
C LYS A 59 -13.08 -6.50 5.36
N PHE A 60 -13.68 -5.52 6.01
CA PHE A 60 -13.75 -5.42 7.46
C PHE A 60 -15.22 -5.36 7.89
N TYR A 61 -15.55 -6.08 8.97
CA TYR A 61 -16.90 -6.18 9.51
C TYR A 61 -16.92 -5.58 10.91
N LEU A 62 -17.84 -4.64 11.13
CA LEU A 62 -18.03 -4.00 12.43
C LEU A 62 -19.46 -4.26 12.91
N GLU A 63 -19.57 -4.99 14.01
CA GLU A 63 -20.82 -5.14 14.76
C GLU A 63 -20.74 -4.26 16.00
N TYR A 64 -21.70 -3.35 16.16
CA TYR A 64 -21.75 -2.46 17.31
C TYR A 64 -23.19 -2.08 17.69
N ILE A 65 -23.38 -1.60 18.92
CA ILE A 65 -24.64 -0.99 19.35
C ILE A 65 -24.52 0.52 19.16
N ASN A 66 -25.39 1.11 18.34
CA ASN A 66 -25.41 2.55 18.15
C ASN A 66 -25.87 3.23 19.45
N SER A 67 -25.07 4.15 19.97
CA SER A 67 -25.33 4.77 21.28
C SER A 67 -26.54 5.72 21.30
N LYS A 68 -26.99 6.18 20.13
CA LYS A 68 -28.10 7.14 20.00
C LYS A 68 -29.46 6.47 20.15
N ASP A 69 -29.63 5.30 19.54
CA ASP A 69 -30.91 4.60 19.45
C ASP A 69 -30.86 3.17 20.02
N LEU A 70 -29.68 2.73 20.47
CA LEU A 70 -29.42 1.43 21.09
C LEU A 70 -29.66 0.24 20.17
N ASN A 71 -29.72 0.47 18.85
CA ASN A 71 -29.98 -0.61 17.92
C ASN A 71 -28.65 -1.21 17.38
N PRO A 72 -28.58 -2.55 17.16
CA PRO A 72 -27.40 -3.19 16.59
C PRO A 72 -27.14 -2.83 15.12
N VAL A 73 -25.95 -2.36 14.78
CA VAL A 73 -25.59 -2.05 13.39
C VAL A 73 -24.51 -3.01 12.93
N PHE A 74 -24.68 -3.53 11.71
CA PHE A 74 -23.68 -4.33 11.01
C PHE A 74 -23.15 -3.56 9.81
N ASP A 75 -21.92 -3.06 9.93
CA ASP A 75 -21.25 -2.36 8.84
C ASP A 75 -20.23 -3.27 8.15
N THR A 76 -20.23 -3.24 6.82
CA THR A 76 -19.15 -3.83 6.02
C THR A 76 -18.38 -2.72 5.34
N PHE A 77 -17.06 -2.70 5.54
CA PHE A 77 -16.14 -1.79 4.88
C PHE A 77 -15.23 -2.52 3.90
N GLU A 78 -14.73 -1.80 2.90
CA GLU A 78 -13.67 -2.24 2.01
C GLU A 78 -12.52 -1.23 2.04
N ILE A 79 -11.29 -1.74 2.09
CA ILE A 79 -10.08 -0.92 1.96
C ILE A 79 -9.90 -0.58 0.49
N LYS A 80 -10.07 0.70 0.14
CA LYS A 80 -9.85 1.21 -1.22
C LYS A 80 -8.40 1.64 -1.40
N GLU A 81 -8.09 2.10 -2.61
CA GLU A 81 -6.83 2.78 -2.92
C GLU A 81 -6.56 3.90 -1.92
N ASP A 82 -5.28 4.21 -1.71
CA ASP A 82 -4.81 5.18 -0.71
C ASP A 82 -5.15 4.84 0.76
N GLY A 83 -5.62 3.62 1.05
CA GLY A 83 -5.90 3.15 2.41
C GLY A 83 -7.21 3.70 2.98
N ILE A 84 -8.11 4.15 2.11
CA ILE A 84 -9.38 4.74 2.49
C ILE A 84 -10.36 3.63 2.91
N PHE A 85 -10.99 3.81 4.06
CA PHE A 85 -12.13 2.99 4.49
C PHE A 85 -13.40 3.42 3.74
N CYS A 86 -13.95 2.52 2.93
CA CYS A 86 -15.20 2.76 2.23
C CYS A 86 -16.31 1.87 2.80
N LEU A 87 -17.38 2.48 3.32
CA LEU A 87 -18.58 1.76 3.76
C LEU A 87 -19.29 1.16 2.53
N LEU A 88 -19.47 -0.15 2.52
CA LEU A 88 -20.17 -0.87 1.47
C LEU A 88 -21.65 -1.09 1.82
N THR A 89 -21.90 -1.60 3.01
CA THR A 89 -23.26 -1.86 3.51
C THR A 89 -23.34 -1.48 4.98
N GLU A 90 -24.51 -0.99 5.35
CA GLU A 90 -24.93 -0.73 6.73
C GLU A 90 -26.27 -1.45 6.88
N GLU A 91 -26.29 -2.50 7.70
CA GLU A 91 -27.44 -3.38 7.87
C GLU A 91 -28.01 -3.25 9.27
N TYR A 92 -29.34 -3.26 9.33
CA TYR A 92 -30.14 -3.15 10.53
C TYR A 92 -30.97 -4.44 10.67
N PRO A 93 -30.69 -5.32 11.64
CA PRO A 93 -31.31 -6.65 11.76
C PRO A 93 -32.80 -6.67 12.18
N TRP A 94 -33.50 -5.54 12.25
CA TRP A 94 -34.91 -5.46 12.67
C TRP A 94 -35.83 -4.92 11.57
#